data_AF-A0A183A4Y2-F1
#
_entry.id   AF-A0A183A4Y2-F1
#
_cell.length_a   1.000
_cell.length_b   1.000
_cell.length_c   1.000
_cell.angle_alpha   90.00
_cell.angle_beta   90.00
_cell.angle_gamma   90.00
#
_symmetry.space_group_name_H-M   'P 1'
#
loop_
_entity.id
_entity.type
_entity.pdbx_description
1 polymer ?
#
loop_
_entity_poly.entity_id
_entity_poly.type
_entity_poly.pdbx_seq_one_letter_code
_entity_poly.pdbx_strand_id
1 'polypeptide(L)'
;MRKTLTTAEMTQIFHQLDQNNEECVSREALEKSLSDSGLSQKTVNQLMRDVDINNNGTVTWNEYELALGLTDTPLSEWRRIFANLDVDRSGTINASELRAMMGDLGLSSSTSVLELWMEEHDTNGDGVFSCEDFLGFVAENM
;
A
#
# COMPACT_ATOMS: atom_id res chain seq x y z
N MET A 1 14.14 23.92 -14.91
CA MET A 1 14.61 22.55 -14.63
C MET A 1 13.51 21.84 -13.85
N ARG A 2 13.06 20.65 -14.26
CA ARG A 2 12.19 19.83 -13.41
C ARG A 2 13.10 19.15 -12.39
N LYS A 3 12.91 19.43 -11.12
CA LYS A 3 13.63 18.76 -10.03
C LYS A 3 12.99 17.38 -9.86
N THR A 4 13.79 16.32 -9.89
CA THR A 4 13.39 14.94 -9.58
C THR A 4 14.09 14.57 -8.28
N LEU A 5 13.33 14.14 -7.28
CA LEU A 5 13.90 13.63 -6.04
C LEU A 5 14.36 12.19 -6.23
N THR A 6 15.48 11.85 -5.62
CA THR A 6 15.96 10.48 -5.49
C THR A 6 15.22 9.74 -4.37
N THR A 7 15.24 8.41 -4.39
CA THR A 7 14.68 7.58 -3.31
C THR A 7 15.26 7.97 -1.94
N ALA A 8 16.55 8.27 -1.87
CA ALA A 8 17.21 8.70 -0.64
C ALA A 8 16.65 10.03 -0.09
N GLU A 9 16.41 11.01 -0.96
CA GLU A 9 15.81 12.29 -0.55
C GLU A 9 14.35 12.11 -0.09
N MET A 10 13.60 11.23 -0.75
CA MET A 10 12.23 10.88 -0.39
C MET A 10 12.16 10.21 0.99
N THR A 11 13.00 9.19 1.24
CA THR A 11 13.16 8.56 2.55
C THR A 11 13.55 9.57 3.64
N GLN A 12 14.47 10.50 3.33
CA GLN A 12 14.89 11.52 4.29
C GLN A 12 13.73 12.46 4.67
N ILE A 13 12.87 12.82 3.72
CA ILE A 13 11.68 13.64 3.97
C ILE A 13 10.73 12.91 4.93
N PHE A 14 10.50 11.61 4.73
CA PHE A 14 9.64 10.83 5.60
C PHE A 14 10.16 10.83 7.04
N HIS A 15 11.42 10.48 7.27
CA HIS A 15 12.01 10.47 8.62
C HIS A 15 12.09 11.87 9.26
N GLN A 16 12.15 12.94 8.47
CA GLN A 16 12.08 14.30 9.01
C GLN A 16 10.68 14.68 9.52
N LEU A 17 9.64 14.08 8.93
CA LEU A 17 8.25 14.30 9.31
C LEU A 17 7.85 13.40 10.48
N ASP A 18 8.33 12.16 10.51
CA ASP A 18 8.15 11.21 11.60
C ASP A 18 9.06 11.52 12.81
N GLN A 19 8.82 12.66 13.47
CA GLN A 19 9.64 13.14 14.59
C GLN A 19 9.40 12.38 15.89
N ASN A 20 8.29 11.66 15.97
CA ASN A 20 7.83 10.88 17.10
C ASN A 20 8.12 9.37 16.95
N ASN A 21 8.74 8.95 15.84
CA ASN A 21 8.96 7.54 15.49
C ASN A 21 7.65 6.73 15.57
N GLU A 22 6.57 7.31 15.08
CA GLU A 22 5.29 6.62 14.91
C GLU A 22 5.28 5.74 13.66
N GLU A 23 6.36 5.72 12.87
CA GLU A 23 6.51 4.95 11.63
C GLU A 23 5.41 5.26 10.59
N CYS A 24 4.74 6.40 10.76
CA CYS A 24 3.68 6.88 9.89
C CYS A 24 3.68 8.41 9.85
N VAL A 25 3.23 8.97 8.73
CA VAL A 25 3.10 10.43 8.55
C VAL A 25 1.77 10.74 7.90
N SER A 26 1.15 11.87 8.26
CA SER A 26 -0.10 12.26 7.58
C SER A 26 0.18 12.65 6.14
N ARG A 27 -0.76 12.32 5.25
CA ARG A 27 -0.69 12.68 3.83
C ARG A 27 -0.48 14.17 3.63
N GLU A 28 -1.14 15.02 4.40
CA GLU A 28 -1.01 16.47 4.30
C GLU A 28 0.38 16.96 4.68
N ALA A 29 0.98 16.37 5.73
CA ALA A 29 2.33 16.73 6.16
C ALA A 29 3.37 16.34 5.10
N LEU A 30 3.21 15.15 4.52
CA LEU A 30 4.06 14.64 3.46
C LEU A 30 3.93 15.44 2.17
N GLU A 31 2.69 15.71 1.73
CA GLU A 31 2.39 16.55 0.57
C GLU A 31 3.02 17.94 0.69
N LYS A 32 2.90 18.56 1.86
CA LYS A 32 3.49 19.88 2.13
C LYS A 32 5.02 19.85 2.02
N SER A 33 5.68 18.87 2.66
CA SER A 33 7.14 18.76 2.65
C SER A 33 7.71 18.50 1.25
N LEU A 34 7.01 17.67 0.46
CA LEU A 34 7.37 17.40 -0.93
C LEU A 34 7.19 18.62 -1.84
N SER A 35 6.12 19.39 -1.60
CA SER A 35 5.87 20.65 -2.30
C SER A 35 6.97 21.67 -1.97
N ASP A 36 7.32 21.80 -0.70
CA ASP A 36 8.40 22.69 -0.21
C ASP A 36 9.79 22.28 -0.76
N SER A 37 9.98 20.98 -1.06
CA SER A 37 11.19 20.45 -1.69
C SER A 37 11.36 20.87 -3.17
N GLY A 38 10.34 21.50 -3.75
CA GLY A 38 10.33 22.06 -5.10
C GLY A 38 9.76 21.12 -6.16
N LEU A 39 9.01 20.08 -5.75
CA LEU A 39 8.25 19.24 -6.67
C LEU A 39 7.02 19.97 -7.20
N SER A 40 6.59 19.63 -8.41
CA SER A 40 5.33 20.15 -8.93
C SER A 40 4.15 19.49 -8.23
N GLN A 41 3.06 20.22 -8.00
CA GLN A 41 1.83 19.67 -7.41
C GLN A 41 1.35 18.40 -8.13
N LYS A 42 1.53 18.31 -9.45
CA LYS A 42 1.20 17.10 -10.22
C LYS A 42 2.04 15.89 -9.78
N THR A 43 3.34 16.10 -9.56
CA THR A 43 4.26 15.05 -9.08
C THR A 43 3.93 14.66 -7.66
N VAL A 44 3.64 15.63 -6.79
CA VAL A 44 3.27 15.36 -5.40
C VAL A 44 1.96 14.59 -5.33
N ASN A 45 0.91 15.03 -6.04
CA ASN A 45 -0.37 14.31 -6.08
C ASN A 45 -0.25 12.88 -6.63
N GLN A 46 0.64 12.66 -7.60
CA GLN A 46 0.92 11.32 -8.11
C GLN A 46 1.61 10.48 -7.05
N LEU A 47 2.66 11.01 -6.41
CA LEU A 47 3.37 10.30 -5.36
C LEU A 47 2.43 9.96 -4.19
N MET A 48 1.58 10.91 -3.75
CA MET A 48 0.60 10.66 -2.69
C MET A 48 -0.35 9.52 -3.03
N ARG A 49 -0.78 9.39 -4.28
CA ARG A 49 -1.60 8.24 -4.71
C ARG A 49 -0.83 6.93 -4.73
N ASP A 50 0.46 6.99 -5.00
CA ASP A 50 1.29 5.80 -5.12
C ASP A 50 1.73 5.29 -3.73
N VAL A 51 1.89 6.19 -2.74
CA VAL A 51 2.32 5.86 -1.36
C VAL A 51 1.17 5.69 -0.36
N ASP A 52 0.02 6.34 -0.53
CA ASP A 52 -1.18 6.17 0.33
C ASP A 52 -2.04 5.05 -0.28
N ILE A 53 -1.56 3.81 -0.16
CA ILE A 53 -2.07 2.65 -0.91
C ILE A 53 -3.50 2.30 -0.48
N ASN A 54 -3.76 2.30 0.82
CA ASN A 54 -5.09 2.02 1.38
C ASN A 54 -6.00 3.26 1.40
N ASN A 55 -5.52 4.42 0.93
CA ASN A 55 -6.24 5.70 0.93
C ASN A 55 -6.80 6.11 2.30
N ASN A 56 -6.15 5.70 3.40
CA ASN A 56 -6.59 6.03 4.76
C ASN A 56 -6.15 7.46 5.18
N GLY A 57 -5.38 8.17 4.34
CA GLY A 57 -4.89 9.52 4.59
C GLY A 57 -3.63 9.58 5.46
N THR A 58 -3.09 8.43 5.82
CA THR A 58 -1.84 8.25 6.55
C THR A 58 -0.93 7.38 5.69
N VAL A 59 0.35 7.77 5.62
CA VAL A 59 1.35 7.01 4.87
C VAL A 59 2.26 6.37 5.88
N THR A 60 2.16 5.04 6.00
CA THR A 60 3.06 4.25 6.84
C THR A 60 4.41 4.05 6.13
N TRP A 61 5.46 3.74 6.91
CA TRP A 61 6.77 3.46 6.36
C TRP A 61 6.73 2.27 5.38
N ASN A 62 5.97 1.22 5.71
CA ASN A 62 5.83 0.06 4.83
C ASN A 62 5.15 0.40 3.51
N GLU A 63 4.07 1.20 3.52
CA GLU A 63 3.45 1.67 2.28
C GLU A 63 4.42 2.52 1.45
N TYR A 64 5.21 3.36 2.14
CA TYR A 64 6.23 4.19 1.50
C TYR A 64 7.33 3.35 0.84
N GLU A 65 7.86 2.34 1.52
CA GLU A 65 8.87 1.43 0.97
C GLU A 65 8.33 0.59 -0.19
N LEU A 66 7.12 0.08 -0.05
CA LEU A 66 6.44 -0.72 -1.07
C LEU A 66 6.21 0.12 -2.35
N ALA A 67 5.78 1.38 -2.19
CA ALA A 67 5.59 2.34 -3.28
C ALA A 67 6.90 2.76 -3.96
N LEU A 68 7.98 2.88 -3.19
CA LEU A 68 9.31 3.20 -3.70
C LEU A 68 10.06 1.99 -4.27
N GLY A 69 9.48 0.79 -4.17
CA GLY A 69 10.11 -0.45 -4.63
C GLY A 69 11.34 -0.83 -3.82
N LEU A 70 11.34 -0.48 -2.53
CA LEU A 70 12.40 -0.83 -1.57
C LEU A 70 12.20 -2.23 -0.97
N THR A 71 11.03 -2.83 -1.16
CA THR A 71 10.69 -4.18 -0.73
C THR A 71 11.22 -5.24 -1.70
N ASP A 72 11.48 -6.46 -1.22
CA ASP A 72 11.89 -7.61 -2.06
C ASP A 72 10.86 -7.95 -3.13
N THR A 73 9.58 -7.67 -2.85
CA THR A 73 8.47 -7.91 -3.77
C THR A 73 7.84 -6.56 -4.16
N PRO A 74 7.96 -6.13 -5.45
CA PRO A 74 7.45 -4.85 -5.89
C PRO A 74 5.92 -4.84 -5.98
N LEU A 75 5.30 -3.66 -5.90
CA LEU A 75 3.85 -3.47 -6.09
C LEU A 75 3.31 -4.12 -7.37
N SER A 76 4.08 -4.10 -8.46
CA SER A 76 3.68 -4.74 -9.71
C SER A 76 3.51 -6.25 -9.59
N GLU A 77 4.31 -6.89 -8.74
CA GLU A 77 4.23 -8.32 -8.48
C GLU A 77 3.01 -8.64 -7.61
N TRP A 78 2.74 -7.83 -6.59
CA TRP A 78 1.52 -7.96 -5.79
C TRP A 78 0.25 -7.72 -6.61
N ARG A 79 0.26 -6.77 -7.54
CA ARG A 79 -0.84 -6.57 -8.51
C ARG A 79 -1.00 -7.74 -9.47
N ARG A 80 0.10 -8.38 -9.86
CA ARG A 80 0.07 -9.60 -10.68
C ARG A 80 -0.51 -10.77 -9.90
N ILE A 81 -0.15 -10.90 -8.64
CA ILE A 81 -0.72 -11.87 -7.70
C ILE A 81 -2.22 -11.61 -7.55
N PHE A 82 -2.65 -10.36 -7.37
CA PHE A 82 -4.06 -9.96 -7.35
C PHE A 82 -4.79 -10.37 -8.63
N ALA A 83 -4.22 -10.11 -9.80
CA ALA A 83 -4.84 -10.49 -11.07
C ALA A 83 -4.92 -12.01 -11.28
N ASN A 84 -4.08 -12.80 -10.59
CA ASN A 84 -4.16 -14.26 -10.58
C ASN A 84 -5.18 -14.78 -9.56
N LEU A 85 -5.42 -14.02 -8.48
CA LEU A 85 -6.41 -14.31 -7.44
C LEU A 85 -7.85 -14.11 -7.95
N ASP A 86 -8.07 -13.02 -8.68
CA ASP A 86 -9.35 -12.65 -9.29
C ASP A 86 -9.64 -13.55 -10.51
N VAL A 87 -10.01 -14.80 -10.23
CA VAL A 87 -10.21 -15.87 -11.23
C VAL A 87 -11.38 -15.51 -12.14
N ASP A 88 -12.44 -14.94 -11.56
CA ASP A 88 -13.63 -14.53 -12.30
C ASP A 88 -13.49 -13.17 -12.99
N ARG A 89 -12.40 -12.43 -12.71
CA ARG A 89 -12.10 -11.10 -13.24
C ARG A 89 -13.17 -10.06 -12.85
N SER A 90 -13.75 -10.22 -11.66
CA SER A 90 -14.70 -9.28 -11.08
C SER A 90 -14.05 -7.95 -10.71
N GLY A 91 -12.72 -7.90 -10.60
CA GLY A 91 -11.97 -6.75 -10.11
C GLY A 91 -11.86 -6.71 -8.59
N THR A 92 -12.39 -7.71 -7.90
CA THR A 92 -12.32 -7.89 -6.45
C THR A 92 -11.96 -9.34 -6.12
N ILE A 93 -11.54 -9.59 -4.89
CA ILE A 93 -11.21 -10.94 -4.40
C ILE A 93 -12.21 -11.29 -3.32
N ASN A 94 -12.90 -12.41 -3.47
CA ASN A 94 -13.70 -12.96 -2.38
C ASN A 94 -12.88 -13.89 -1.48
N ALA A 95 -13.40 -14.20 -0.29
CA ALA A 95 -12.72 -15.08 0.67
C ALA A 95 -12.35 -16.48 0.11
N SER A 96 -13.11 -16.99 -0.88
CA SER A 96 -12.80 -18.29 -1.49
C SER A 96 -11.59 -18.21 -2.43
N GLU A 97 -11.49 -17.15 -3.22
CA GLU A 97 -10.36 -16.88 -4.11
C GLU A 97 -9.08 -16.63 -3.32
N LEU A 98 -9.17 -15.89 -2.22
CA LEU A 98 -8.04 -15.67 -1.31
C LEU A 98 -7.53 -16.99 -0.71
N ARG A 99 -8.41 -17.83 -0.14
CA ARG A 99 -8.03 -19.13 0.43
C ARG A 99 -7.33 -20.02 -0.58
N ALA A 100 -7.83 -20.05 -1.81
CA ALA A 100 -7.28 -20.91 -2.86
C ALA A 100 -5.80 -20.60 -3.12
N MET A 101 -5.46 -19.32 -3.24
CA MET A 101 -4.08 -18.89 -3.45
C MET A 101 -3.20 -19.01 -2.22
N MET A 102 -3.69 -18.72 -1.02
CA MET A 102 -2.84 -18.84 0.18
C MET A 102 -2.46 -20.30 0.43
N GLY A 103 -3.32 -21.24 0.02
CA GLY A 103 -2.97 -22.66 -0.09
C GLY A 103 -1.88 -22.92 -1.13
N ASP A 104 -1.95 -22.28 -2.30
CA ASP A 104 -1.01 -22.46 -3.42
C ASP A 104 0.38 -21.84 -3.15
N LEU A 105 0.43 -20.71 -2.41
CA LEU A 105 1.67 -20.08 -1.95
C LEU A 105 2.25 -20.71 -0.69
N GLY A 106 1.56 -21.66 -0.05
CA GLY A 106 1.98 -22.27 1.20
C GLY A 106 1.95 -21.31 2.40
N LEU A 107 1.23 -20.20 2.30
CA LEU A 107 1.09 -19.15 3.32
C LEU A 107 -0.12 -19.43 4.25
N SER A 108 -0.39 -20.70 4.55
CA SER A 108 -1.55 -21.14 5.32
C SER A 108 -1.61 -20.55 6.75
N SER A 109 -0.47 -20.11 7.30
CA SER A 109 -0.41 -19.45 8.61
C SER A 109 -0.92 -18.01 8.59
N SER A 110 -0.86 -17.33 7.43
CA SER A 110 -1.31 -15.95 7.28
C SER A 110 -2.77 -15.87 6.84
N THR A 111 -3.37 -16.97 6.38
CA THR A 111 -4.76 -17.02 5.92
C THR A 111 -5.75 -16.61 6.99
N SER A 112 -5.55 -17.06 8.24
CA SER A 112 -6.43 -16.67 9.34
C SER A 112 -6.32 -15.19 9.70
N VAL A 113 -5.12 -14.60 9.59
CA VAL A 113 -4.92 -13.16 9.84
C VAL A 113 -5.59 -12.33 8.74
N LEU A 114 -5.45 -12.77 7.48
CA LEU A 114 -6.04 -12.11 6.33
C LEU A 114 -7.57 -12.22 6.31
N GLU A 115 -8.13 -13.38 6.68
CA GLU A 115 -9.58 -13.56 6.84
C GLU A 115 -10.15 -12.69 7.96
N LEU A 116 -9.46 -12.61 9.12
CA LEU A 116 -9.88 -11.73 10.22
C LEU A 116 -9.84 -10.27 9.80
N TRP A 117 -8.77 -9.86 9.13
CA TRP A 117 -8.63 -8.48 8.67
C TRP A 117 -9.66 -8.16 7.57
N MET A 118 -9.99 -9.09 6.69
CA MET A 118 -11.12 -8.96 5.76
C MET A 118 -12.44 -8.78 6.51
N GLU A 119 -12.73 -9.60 7.53
CA GLU A 119 -13.94 -9.45 8.35
C GLU A 119 -13.99 -8.11 9.11
N GLU A 120 -12.85 -7.59 9.55
CA GLU A 120 -12.76 -6.28 10.23
C GLU A 120 -12.94 -5.11 9.27
N HIS A 121 -12.46 -5.22 8.03
CA HIS A 121 -12.49 -4.15 7.03
C HIS A 121 -13.66 -4.21 6.04
N ASP A 122 -14.39 -5.34 5.94
CA ASP A 122 -15.62 -5.51 5.15
C ASP A 122 -16.80 -4.74 5.77
N THR A 123 -16.73 -3.41 5.69
CA THR A 123 -17.67 -2.51 6.35
C THR A 123 -19.03 -2.44 5.64
N ASN A 124 -19.07 -2.80 4.35
CA ASN A 124 -20.29 -2.82 3.54
C ASN A 124 -20.92 -4.23 3.48
N GLY A 125 -20.23 -5.26 3.98
CA GLY A 125 -20.70 -6.64 4.04
C GLY A 125 -20.81 -7.28 2.66
N ASP A 126 -20.05 -6.81 1.68
CA ASP A 126 -20.07 -7.37 0.33
C ASP A 126 -19.18 -8.62 0.20
N GLY A 127 -18.34 -8.88 1.20
CA GLY A 127 -17.47 -10.05 1.27
C GLY A 127 -16.40 -10.10 0.17
N VAL A 128 -16.13 -8.96 -0.47
CA VAL A 128 -15.15 -8.83 -1.53
C VAL A 128 -14.10 -7.77 -1.20
N PHE A 129 -12.93 -7.92 -1.82
CA PHE A 129 -11.76 -7.15 -1.49
C PHE A 129 -11.19 -6.47 -2.72
N SER A 130 -11.01 -5.16 -2.69
CA SER A 130 -10.42 -4.46 -3.82
C SER A 130 -8.91 -4.68 -3.88
N CYS A 131 -8.32 -4.37 -5.03
CA CYS A 131 -6.86 -4.40 -5.18
C CYS A 131 -6.16 -3.43 -4.25
N GLU A 132 -6.77 -2.28 -3.95
CA GLU A 132 -6.18 -1.26 -3.06
C GLU A 132 -6.17 -1.77 -1.63
N ASP A 133 -7.28 -2.38 -1.19
CA ASP A 133 -7.36 -2.95 0.15
C ASP A 133 -6.37 -4.12 0.30
N PHE A 134 -6.26 -5.02 -0.68
CA PHE A 134 -5.30 -6.12 -0.64
C PHE A 134 -3.85 -5.62 -0.52
N LEU A 135 -3.49 -4.58 -1.25
CA LEU A 135 -2.15 -3.99 -1.18
C LEU A 135 -1.92 -3.27 0.16
N GLY A 136 -2.95 -2.63 0.71
CA GLY A 136 -2.93 -2.06 2.06
C GLY A 136 -2.63 -3.11 3.12
N PHE A 137 -3.34 -4.26 3.08
CA PHE A 137 -3.06 -5.39 3.97
C PHE A 137 -1.61 -5.85 3.89
N VAL A 138 -1.13 -6.06 2.67
CA VAL A 138 0.24 -6.51 2.43
C VAL A 138 1.23 -5.51 3.01
N ALA A 139 1.03 -4.21 2.79
CA ALA A 139 1.88 -3.19 3.37
C ALA A 139 1.86 -3.21 4.91
N GLU A 140 0.68 -3.34 5.53
CA GLU A 140 0.54 -3.34 7.00
C GLU A 140 1.06 -4.62 7.68
N ASN A 141 1.14 -5.74 6.95
CA ASN A 141 1.50 -7.06 7.50
C ASN A 141 2.84 -7.61 6.95
N MET A 142 3.64 -6.76 6.31
CA MET A 142 5.00 -7.07 5.83
C MET A 142 6.08 -6.90 6.90
#